data_AF-A0A178XH68-F1
#
_entry.id   AF-A0A178XH68-F1
#
_cell.length_a   1.000
_cell.length_b   1.000
_cell.length_c   1.000
_cell.angle_alpha   90.00
_cell.angle_beta   90.00
_cell.angle_gamma   90.00
#
_symmetry.space_group_name_H-M   'P 1'
#
loop_
_entity.id
_entity.type
_entity.pdbx_description
1 polymer ?
#
loop_
_entity_poly.entity_id
_entity_poly.type
_entity_poly.pdbx_seq_one_letter_code
_entity_poly.pdbx_strand_id
1 'polypeptide(L)' 'MSKTLASAGNLRYVITFCGTCDCGCPELFLDDAAPPERRVVLTDDFGQRVRMSLAQLKVLVDDIKDGALDKVVTAVV' A
#
# COMPACT_ATOMS: atom_id res chain seq x y z
N MET A 1 2.27 -6.83 -15.91
CA MET A 1 3.12 -5.63 -15.72
C MET A 1 3.68 -5.46 -14.30
N SER A 2 3.30 -6.30 -13.32
CA SER A 2 3.80 -6.25 -11.92
C SER A 2 5.31 -6.58 -11.75
N LYS A 3 5.95 -7.25 -12.72
CA LYS A 3 7.33 -7.76 -12.57
C LYS A 3 8.45 -6.74 -12.85
N THR A 4 8.17 -5.61 -13.49
CA THR A 4 9.22 -4.71 -14.01
C THR A 4 9.62 -3.59 -13.04
N LEU A 5 8.77 -3.24 -12.06
CA LEU A 5 9.08 -2.21 -11.06
C LEU A 5 9.89 -2.73 -9.86
N ALA A 6 10.01 -4.06 -9.69
CA ALA A 6 10.81 -4.69 -8.64
C ALA A 6 12.33 -4.59 -8.86
N SER A 7 12.79 -4.13 -10.03
CA SER A 7 14.21 -4.14 -10.40
C SER A 7 14.97 -2.84 -10.14
N ALA A 8 14.31 -1.74 -9.72
CA ALA A 8 14.95 -0.43 -9.54
C ALA A 8 15.13 -0.01 -8.06
N GLY A 9 14.66 -0.82 -7.12
CA GLY A 9 14.79 -0.66 -5.67
C GLY A 9 14.38 -1.95 -4.99
N ASN A 10 14.91 -2.23 -3.79
CA ASN A 10 14.58 -3.45 -3.03
C ASN A 10 13.15 -3.37 -2.48
N LEU A 11 12.16 -3.45 -3.37
CA LEU A 11 10.75 -3.47 -3.03
C LEU A 11 10.35 -4.86 -2.54
N ARG A 12 10.08 -4.96 -1.25
CA ARG A 12 9.53 -6.15 -0.61
C ARG A 12 8.02 -6.05 -0.52
N TYR A 13 7.33 -7.00 -1.13
CA TYR A 13 5.88 -7.12 -1.10
C TYR A 13 5.33 -7.32 0.33
N VAL A 14 4.15 -6.75 0.60
CA VAL A 14 3.44 -6.92 1.88
C VAL A 14 2.01 -7.42 1.66
N ILE A 15 1.20 -6.70 0.88
CA ILE A 15 -0.22 -7.03 0.68
C ILE A 15 -0.74 -6.47 -0.66
N THR A 16 -1.74 -7.15 -1.22
CA THR A 16 -2.52 -6.71 -2.38
C THR A 16 -3.95 -6.41 -1.95
N PHE A 17 -4.53 -5.33 -2.46
CA PHE A 17 -5.91 -4.91 -2.20
C PHE A 17 -6.80 -5.22 -3.41
N CYS A 18 -7.06 -6.50 -3.71
CA CYS A 18 -7.96 -6.91 -4.79
C CYS A 18 -9.35 -7.31 -4.26
N GLY A 19 -10.37 -7.07 -5.08
CA GLY A 19 -11.66 -7.74 -4.98
C GLY A 19 -11.67 -9.06 -5.78
N THR A 20 -12.73 -9.32 -6.54
CA THR A 20 -12.93 -10.56 -7.30
C THR A 20 -12.21 -10.61 -8.66
N CYS A 21 -11.52 -9.55 -9.08
CA CYS A 21 -10.72 -9.56 -10.31
C CYS A 21 -9.26 -9.17 -10.06
N ASP A 22 -8.37 -9.75 -10.87
CA ASP A 22 -6.93 -9.44 -10.90
C ASP A 22 -6.61 -8.36 -11.96
N CYS A 23 -7.50 -7.38 -12.15
CA CYS A 23 -7.47 -6.38 -13.22
C CYS A 23 -6.29 -5.36 -13.13
N GLY A 24 -5.37 -5.55 -12.18
CA GLY A 24 -4.49 -4.50 -11.65
C GLY A 24 -5.07 -4.00 -10.34
N CYS A 25 -4.34 -4.22 -9.25
CA CYS A 25 -4.82 -3.91 -7.91
C CYS A 25 -3.85 -3.00 -7.19
N PRO A 26 -4.33 -2.22 -6.23
CA PRO A 26 -3.45 -1.55 -5.31
C PRO A 26 -2.59 -2.54 -4.53
N GLU A 27 -1.35 -2.17 -4.25
CA GLU A 27 -0.37 -3.03 -3.58
C GLU A 27 0.47 -2.22 -2.60
N LEU A 28 0.85 -2.81 -1.47
CA LEU A 28 1.76 -2.23 -0.50
C LEU A 28 3.10 -2.97 -0.51
N PHE A 29 4.18 -2.19 -0.59
CA PHE A 29 5.56 -2.64 -0.55
C PHE A 29 6.36 -1.87 0.51
N LEU A 30 7.50 -2.44 0.89
CA LEU A 30 8.57 -1.77 1.62
C LEU A 30 9.79 -1.62 0.73
N ASP A 31 10.29 -0.39 0.58
CA ASP A 31 11.53 -0.07 -0.14
C ASP A 31 12.68 0.03 0.86
N ASP A 32 13.39 -1.08 1.07
CA ASP A 32 14.46 -1.15 2.08
C ASP A 32 15.66 -0.25 1.73
N ALA A 33 15.77 0.18 0.47
CA ALA A 33 16.79 1.13 0.00
C ALA A 33 16.37 2.60 0.16
N ALA A 34 15.10 2.89 0.47
CA ALA A 34 14.61 4.24 0.61
C ALA A 34 14.98 4.86 1.98
N PRO A 35 15.09 6.21 2.04
CA PRO A 35 15.14 6.94 3.30
C PRO A 35 13.97 6.59 4.24
N PRO A 36 14.16 6.63 5.57
CA PRO A 36 13.14 6.22 6.55
C PRO A 36 11.76 6.87 6.34
N GLU A 37 11.73 8.12 5.86
CA GLU A 37 10.54 8.91 5.59
C GLU A 37 9.74 8.47 4.35
N ARG A 38 10.28 7.57 3.52
CA ARG A 38 9.69 7.14 2.23
C ARG A 38 9.72 5.62 2.02
N ARG A 39 9.90 4.85 3.10
CA ARG A 39 10.09 3.39 3.06
C ARG A 39 8.84 2.60 2.69
N VAL A 40 7.66 3.08 3.02
CA VAL A 40 6.39 2.42 2.66
C VAL A 40 5.96 2.94 1.31
N VAL A 41 5.60 2.04 0.39
CA VAL A 41 5.14 2.37 -0.96
C VAL A 41 3.77 1.72 -1.17
N LEU A 42 2.72 2.52 -1.30
CA LEU A 42 1.39 2.09 -1.74
C LEU A 42 1.23 2.48 -3.21
N THR A 43 0.87 1.53 -4.07
CA THR A 43 0.57 1.77 -5.49
C THR A 43 -0.91 1.60 -5.74
N ASP A 44 -1.47 2.36 -6.68
CA ASP A 44 -2.81 2.10 -7.24
C ASP A 44 -2.71 1.39 -8.61
N ASP A 45 -3.87 1.08 -9.19
CA ASP A 45 -4.06 0.45 -10.50
C ASP A 45 -3.84 1.41 -11.69
N PHE A 46 -3.77 2.72 -11.43
CA PHE A 46 -3.53 3.76 -12.44
C PHE A 46 -2.06 4.22 -12.50
N GLY A 47 -1.18 3.63 -11.69
CA GLY A 47 0.26 3.92 -11.64
C GLY A 47 0.66 5.04 -10.68
N GLN A 48 -0.28 5.55 -9.88
CA GLN A 48 0.02 6.50 -8.80
C GLN A 48 0.69 5.77 -7.64
N ARG A 49 1.47 6.52 -6.86
CA ARG A 49 2.22 5.97 -5.72
C ARG A 49 2.20 6.95 -4.56
N VAL A 50 1.84 6.44 -3.39
CA VAL A 50 2.00 7.14 -2.11
C VAL A 50 3.22 6.57 -1.41
N ARG A 51 4.13 7.45 -0.97
CA ARG A 51 5.28 7.08 -0.14
C ARG A 51 5.16 7.69 1.24
N MET A 52 5.42 6.88 2.26
CA MET A 52 5.35 7.32 3.65
C MET A 52 6.38 6.60 4.53
N SER A 53 6.58 7.11 5.74
CA SER A 53 7.38 6.45 6.77
C SER A 53 6.64 5.26 7.39
N LEU A 54 7.39 4.38 8.06
CA LEU A 54 6.78 3.33 8.90
C LEU A 54 5.96 3.92 10.07
N ALA A 55 6.35 5.07 10.60
CA ALA A 55 5.61 5.74 11.67
C ALA A 55 4.22 6.20 11.20
N GLN A 56 4.12 6.75 9.98
CA GLN A 56 2.84 7.13 9.38
C GLN A 56 1.97 5.91 9.07
N LEU A 57 2.56 4.82 8.56
CA LEU A 57 1.81 3.57 8.38
C LEU A 57 1.29 3.02 9.72
N LYS A 58 2.05 3.14 10.80
CA LYS A 58 1.58 2.74 12.14
C LYS A 58 0.36 3.56 12.58
N VAL A 59 0.37 4.87 12.40
CA VAL A 59 -0.81 5.72 12.72
C VAL A 59 -2.04 5.24 11.95
N LEU A 60 -1.90 5.02 10.63
CA LEU A 60 -2.99 4.50 9.80
C LEU A 60 -3.51 3.15 10.33
N VAL A 61 -2.61 2.23 10.70
CA VAL A 61 -2.99 0.91 11.24
C VAL A 61 -3.72 1.03 12.58
N ASP A 62 -3.26 1.94 13.45
CA ASP A 62 -3.90 2.16 14.75
C ASP A 62 -5.31 2.74 14.55
N ASP A 63 -5.49 3.77 13.71
CA ASP A 63 -6.80 4.36 13.40
C ASP A 63 -7.77 3.33 12.77
N ILE A 64 -7.26 2.46 11.89
CA ILE A 64 -8.05 1.38 11.29
C ILE A 64 -8.52 0.40 12.37
N LYS A 65 -7.65 0.02 13.31
CA LYS A 65 -8.00 -0.89 14.41
C LYS A 65 -9.00 -0.28 15.38
N ASP A 66 -8.98 1.04 15.53
CA ASP A 66 -9.95 1.79 16.33
C ASP A 66 -11.29 1.99 15.59
N GLY A 67 -11.45 1.45 14.38
CA GLY A 67 -12.70 1.46 13.62
C GLY A 67 -12.95 2.77 12.87
N ALA A 68 -11.91 3.61 12.67
CA ALA A 68 -12.07 4.91 11.98
C ALA A 68 -12.68 4.78 10.57
N LEU A 69 -12.48 3.64 9.91
CA LEU A 69 -13.00 3.38 8.57
C LEU A 69 -14.30 2.58 8.52
N ASP A 70 -14.84 2.12 9.66
CA ASP A 70 -16.01 1.22 9.69
C ASP A 70 -17.22 1.82 8.96
N LYS A 71 -17.44 3.12 9.11
CA LYS A 71 -18.55 3.85 8.45
C LYS A 71 -18.29 4.15 6.97
N VAL A 72 -17.04 4.04 6.52
CA VAL A 72 -16.62 4.33 5.15
C VAL A 72 -16.69 3.07 4.30
N VAL A 73 -16.28 1.93 4.86
CA VAL A 73 -16.19 0.65 4.12
C VAL A 73 -17.52 -0.11 4.03
N THR A 74 -18.56 0.28 4.77
CA THR A 74 -19.90 -0.34 4.74
C THR A 74 -20.64 -0.21 3.40
N ALA A 75 -20.16 0.62 2.48
CA ALA A 75 -20.77 0.84 1.16
C ALA A 75 -20.14 -0.01 0.04
N VAL A 76 -19.17 -0.87 0.36
CA VAL A 76 -18.46 -1.70 -0.62
C VAL A 76 -19.11 -3.08 -0.68
N VAL A 77 -19.81 -3.37 -1.78
CA VAL A 77 -20.39 -4.67 -2.15
C VAL A 77 -19.69 -5.21 -3.40
#